data_AF-A0A7K6QG11-F1
#
_entry.id   AF-A0A7K6QG11-F1
#
_cell.length_a   1.000
_cell.length_b   1.000
_cell.length_c   1.000
_cell.angle_alpha   90.00
_cell.angle_beta   90.00
_cell.angle_gamma   90.00
#
_symmetry.space_group_name_H-M   'P 1'
#
loop_
_entity.id
_entity.type
_entity.pdbx_description
1 polymer ?
#
loop_
_entity_poly.entity_id
_entity_poly.type
_entity_poly.pdbx_seq_one_letter_code
_entity_poly.pdbx_strand_id
1 'polypeptide(L)'
;ETNTLPFHPFENQEGDILRMEKEHQVLQEQLREAEEKLEQFQSRSLEEVGALQELLKKSTEETEVSQNELDWFHQDSEAQMKKWQQEKKENRENLKGLRSTAKKLSDTNERCLKTIDDKEKQYNVCLNTFLETSNKFANDKVKLEELIKKSQDDCQQCVQRAVKAEVSVLQNWKETEVWKLQGTIAKAEGNLRVLKALSSSASAAPVLKSQIDSWEIFLSNVKKQLEKVEAEYEEKIEQVQNGAQKCLSKVETVAVPAP
;
A
#
# COMPACT_ATOMS: atom_id res chain seq x y z
N GLU A 1 88.01 -114.42 52.22
CA GLU A 1 88.13 -115.43 53.29
C GLU A 1 89.55 -115.42 53.82
N THR A 2 89.69 -114.88 55.03
CA THR A 2 90.89 -114.92 55.89
C THR A 2 90.31 -115.22 57.27
N ASN A 3 90.58 -116.42 57.77
CA ASN A 3 90.01 -117.01 58.98
C ASN A 3 90.67 -116.35 60.20
N THR A 4 89.92 -115.50 60.90
CA THR A 4 90.35 -114.81 62.12
C THR A 4 89.34 -115.13 63.21
N LEU A 5 89.85 -115.66 64.34
CA LEU A 5 89.05 -115.93 65.54
C LEU A 5 88.25 -114.68 65.96
N PRO A 6 87.00 -114.81 66.44
CA PRO A 6 86.15 -113.68 66.81
C PRO A 6 86.87 -112.70 67.75
N PHE A 7 86.91 -111.42 67.39
CA PHE A 7 87.59 -110.40 68.19
C PHE A 7 86.75 -110.00 69.42
N HIS A 8 86.79 -110.84 70.47
CA HIS A 8 86.13 -110.54 71.74
C HIS A 8 86.79 -109.35 72.48
N PRO A 9 86.01 -108.47 73.13
CA PRO A 9 84.57 -108.58 73.41
C PRO A 9 83.65 -108.02 72.30
N PHE A 10 84.20 -107.62 71.16
CA PHE A 10 83.46 -106.82 70.15
C PHE A 10 82.74 -107.65 69.09
N GLU A 11 83.20 -108.87 68.80
CA GLU A 11 82.49 -109.82 67.94
C GLU A 11 81.95 -111.00 68.76
N ASN A 12 80.71 -111.40 68.52
CA ASN A 12 80.11 -112.59 69.13
C ASN A 12 80.18 -113.80 68.18
N GLN A 13 80.29 -113.58 66.87
CA GLN A 13 80.50 -114.56 65.79
C GLN A 13 81.51 -114.02 64.74
N GLU A 14 82.19 -114.91 64.01
CA GLU A 14 83.19 -114.52 62.99
C GLU A 14 82.55 -113.69 61.86
N GLY A 15 83.15 -112.54 61.53
CA GLY A 15 82.68 -111.65 60.47
C GLY A 15 81.57 -110.67 60.89
N ASP A 16 81.26 -110.59 62.19
CA ASP A 16 80.34 -109.61 62.78
C ASP A 16 80.76 -108.17 62.48
N ILE A 17 82.06 -107.85 62.55
CA ILE A 17 82.59 -106.53 62.20
C ILE A 17 82.36 -106.22 60.72
N LEU A 18 82.63 -107.18 59.82
CA LEU A 18 82.45 -106.99 58.37
C LEU A 18 80.96 -106.85 57.99
N ARG A 19 80.08 -107.58 58.69
CA ARG A 19 78.62 -107.43 58.54
C ARG A 19 78.17 -106.05 59.02
N MET A 20 78.65 -105.61 60.19
CA MET A 20 78.36 -104.30 60.75
C MET A 20 78.91 -103.16 59.87
N GLU A 21 80.08 -103.32 59.25
CA GLU A 21 80.65 -102.35 58.31
C GLU A 21 79.82 -102.23 57.03
N LYS A 22 79.37 -103.36 56.45
CA LYS A 22 78.45 -103.35 55.30
C LYS A 22 77.10 -102.74 55.64
N GLU A 23 76.54 -103.05 56.80
CA GLU A 23 75.31 -102.43 57.31
C GLU A 23 75.52 -100.92 57.50
N HIS A 24 76.65 -100.50 58.07
CA HIS A 24 77.01 -99.10 58.22
C HIS A 24 77.13 -98.39 56.86
N GLN A 25 77.73 -99.03 55.86
CA GLN A 25 77.84 -98.49 54.51
C GLN A 25 76.46 -98.35 53.83
N VAL A 26 75.57 -99.33 53.97
CA VAL A 26 74.19 -99.23 53.47
C VAL A 26 73.43 -98.11 54.19
N LEU A 27 73.60 -97.98 55.51
CA LEU A 27 72.98 -96.90 56.28
C LEU A 27 73.52 -95.51 55.87
N GLN A 28 74.81 -95.39 55.57
CA GLN A 28 75.40 -94.15 55.03
C GLN A 28 74.82 -93.81 53.63
N GLU A 29 74.65 -94.80 52.76
CA GLU A 29 74.01 -94.60 51.45
C GLU A 29 72.53 -94.17 51.60
N GLN A 30 71.78 -94.84 52.49
CA GLN A 30 70.39 -94.48 52.78
C GLN A 30 70.25 -93.08 53.39
N LEU A 31 71.17 -92.69 54.27
CA LEU A 31 71.22 -91.34 54.82
C LEU A 31 71.47 -90.33 53.70
N ARG A 32 72.46 -90.57 52.83
CA ARG A 32 72.77 -89.70 51.70
C ARG A 32 71.60 -89.55 50.73
N GLU A 33 70.94 -90.67 50.37
CA GLU A 33 69.73 -90.62 49.54
C GLU A 33 68.58 -89.85 50.21
N ALA A 34 68.40 -90.00 51.53
CA ALA A 34 67.37 -89.28 52.27
C ALA A 34 67.66 -87.78 52.32
N GLU A 35 68.93 -87.39 52.48
CA GLU A 35 69.39 -86.00 52.43
C GLU A 35 69.17 -85.38 51.04
N GLU A 36 69.59 -86.06 49.97
CA GLU A 36 69.36 -85.60 48.58
C GLU A 36 67.87 -85.47 48.25
N LYS A 37 67.03 -86.43 48.68
CA LYS A 37 65.57 -86.36 48.51
C LYS A 37 64.98 -85.19 49.29
N LEU A 38 65.47 -84.92 50.51
CA LEU A 38 65.03 -83.78 51.31
C LEU A 38 65.41 -82.45 50.65
N GLU A 39 66.63 -82.31 50.16
CA GLU A 39 67.10 -81.10 49.47
C GLU A 39 66.33 -80.86 48.16
N GLN A 40 66.07 -81.93 47.39
CA GLN A 40 65.26 -81.84 46.18
C GLN A 40 63.81 -81.46 46.50
N PHE A 41 63.23 -82.06 47.54
CA PHE A 41 61.89 -81.71 48.01
C PHE A 41 61.84 -80.24 48.46
N GLN A 42 62.82 -79.78 49.24
CA GLN A 42 62.92 -78.39 49.69
C GLN A 42 63.04 -77.43 48.51
N SER A 43 63.91 -77.71 47.54
CA SER A 43 64.08 -76.89 46.33
C SER A 43 62.79 -76.77 45.53
N ARG A 44 62.10 -77.89 45.27
CA ARG A 44 60.79 -77.89 44.58
C ARG A 44 59.73 -77.13 45.37
N SER A 45 59.68 -77.35 46.68
CA SER A 45 58.71 -76.66 47.54
C SER A 45 58.93 -75.15 47.57
N LEU A 46 60.20 -74.70 47.54
CA LEU A 46 60.54 -73.27 47.50
C LEU A 46 60.12 -72.64 46.17
N GLU A 47 60.36 -73.34 45.05
CA GLU A 47 59.96 -72.91 43.72
C GLU A 47 58.42 -72.83 43.57
N GLU A 48 57.68 -73.84 44.02
CA GLU A 48 56.21 -73.84 44.02
C GLU A 48 55.64 -72.71 44.88
N VAL A 49 56.18 -72.51 46.08
CA VAL A 49 55.77 -71.40 46.96
C VAL A 49 56.07 -70.04 46.31
N GLY A 50 57.22 -69.89 45.67
CA GLY A 50 57.57 -68.67 44.92
C GLY A 50 56.60 -68.39 43.78
N ALA A 51 56.27 -69.39 42.97
CA ALA A 51 55.30 -69.26 41.88
C ALA A 51 53.89 -68.90 42.37
N LEU A 52 53.43 -69.51 43.47
CA LEU A 52 52.14 -69.18 44.08
C LEU A 52 52.11 -67.76 44.65
N GLN A 53 53.22 -67.29 45.25
CA GLN A 53 53.34 -65.92 45.75
C GLN A 53 53.29 -64.90 44.61
N GLU A 54 53.96 -65.17 43.49
CA GLU A 54 53.91 -64.31 42.30
C GLU A 54 52.51 -64.27 41.68
N LEU A 55 51.85 -65.42 41.56
CA LEU A 55 50.47 -65.50 41.07
C LEU A 55 49.49 -64.74 41.99
N LEU A 56 49.65 -64.87 43.31
CA LEU A 56 48.84 -64.14 44.28
C LEU A 56 49.05 -62.63 44.14
N LYS A 57 50.32 -62.19 44.04
CA LYS A 57 50.67 -60.78 43.85
C LYS A 57 50.03 -60.20 42.58
N LYS A 58 50.16 -60.89 41.45
CA LYS A 58 49.55 -60.48 40.18
C LYS A 58 48.03 -60.39 40.30
N SER A 59 47.39 -61.39 40.92
CA SER A 59 45.93 -61.39 41.14
C SER A 59 45.48 -60.23 42.03
N THR A 60 46.26 -59.88 43.06
CA THR A 60 45.94 -58.72 43.92
C THR A 60 46.07 -57.40 43.17
N GLU A 61 47.11 -57.23 42.35
CA GLU A 61 47.32 -56.04 41.52
C GLU A 61 46.20 -55.89 40.46
N GLU A 62 45.83 -56.98 39.78
CA GLU A 62 44.71 -56.99 38.83
C GLU A 62 43.37 -56.66 39.49
N THR A 63 43.15 -57.13 40.72
CA THR A 63 41.95 -56.82 41.50
C THR A 63 41.92 -55.34 41.90
N GLU A 64 43.05 -54.77 42.30
CA GLU A 64 43.16 -53.34 42.64
C GLU A 64 42.88 -52.45 41.43
N VAL A 65 43.44 -52.80 40.26
CA VAL A 65 43.16 -52.08 39.00
C VAL A 65 41.68 -52.18 38.65
N SER A 66 41.10 -53.37 38.69
CA SER A 66 39.68 -53.60 38.38
C SER A 66 38.75 -52.82 39.32
N GLN A 67 39.11 -52.75 40.61
CA GLN A 67 38.36 -51.98 41.60
C GLN A 67 38.40 -50.47 41.30
N ASN A 68 39.58 -49.93 40.97
CA ASN A 68 39.73 -48.52 40.60
C ASN A 68 38.95 -48.18 39.31
N GLU A 69 38.96 -49.06 38.31
CA GLU A 69 38.17 -48.89 37.09
C GLU A 69 36.67 -48.87 37.39
N LEU A 70 36.19 -49.77 38.25
CA LEU A 70 34.79 -49.82 38.66
C LEU A 70 34.36 -48.56 39.41
N ASP A 71 35.19 -48.05 40.32
CA ASP A 71 34.93 -46.81 41.04
C ASP A 71 34.89 -45.60 40.09
N TRP A 72 35.79 -45.56 39.09
CA TRP A 72 35.75 -44.54 38.04
C TRP A 72 34.47 -44.62 37.20
N PHE A 73 34.05 -45.83 36.78
CA PHE A 73 32.80 -46.02 36.04
C PHE A 73 31.56 -45.60 36.84
N HIS A 74 31.53 -45.89 38.15
CA HIS A 74 30.46 -45.43 39.02
C HIS A 74 30.40 -43.90 39.08
N GLN A 75 31.54 -43.23 39.28
CA GLN A 75 31.61 -41.77 39.33
C GLN A 75 31.17 -41.12 38.01
N ASP A 76 31.63 -41.63 36.87
CA ASP A 76 31.23 -41.12 35.56
C ASP A 76 29.72 -41.33 35.33
N SER A 77 29.19 -42.51 35.65
CA SER A 77 27.76 -42.80 35.52
C SER A 77 26.90 -41.86 36.38
N GLU A 78 27.30 -41.60 37.62
CA GLU A 78 26.61 -40.62 38.47
C GLU A 78 26.68 -39.20 37.90
N ALA A 79 27.82 -38.79 37.34
CA ALA A 79 27.99 -37.48 36.72
C ALA A 79 27.08 -37.32 35.49
N GLN A 80 27.05 -38.33 34.62
CA GLN A 80 26.15 -38.35 33.46
C GLN A 80 24.68 -38.34 33.88
N MET A 81 24.31 -39.08 34.92
CA MET A 81 22.95 -39.10 35.43
C MET A 81 22.54 -37.72 35.96
N LYS A 82 23.39 -37.04 36.72
CA LYS A 82 23.14 -35.67 37.22
C LYS A 82 22.97 -34.68 36.06
N LYS A 83 23.85 -34.76 35.06
CA LYS A 83 23.78 -33.92 33.85
C LYS A 83 22.46 -34.13 33.10
N TRP A 84 22.10 -35.38 32.85
CA TRP A 84 20.85 -35.72 32.16
C TRP A 84 19.60 -35.23 32.92
N GLN A 85 19.57 -35.37 34.24
CA GLN A 85 18.46 -34.88 35.07
C GLN A 85 18.32 -33.35 34.99
N GLN A 86 19.45 -32.63 35.00
CA GLN A 86 19.45 -31.17 34.86
C GLN A 86 18.97 -30.74 33.47
N GLU A 87 19.51 -31.32 32.40
CA GLU A 87 19.08 -31.03 31.02
C GLU A 87 17.59 -31.34 30.82
N LYS A 88 17.08 -32.42 31.41
CA LYS A 88 15.65 -32.77 31.38
C LYS A 88 14.79 -31.70 32.05
N LYS A 89 15.23 -31.16 33.18
CA LYS A 89 14.51 -30.08 33.88
C LYS A 89 14.52 -28.79 33.05
N GLU A 90 15.67 -28.38 32.56
CA GLU A 90 15.82 -27.18 31.73
C GLU A 90 14.98 -27.27 30.45
N ASN A 91 15.02 -28.40 29.74
CA ASN A 91 14.19 -28.61 28.55
C ASN A 91 12.68 -28.54 28.85
N ARG A 92 12.25 -29.07 30.00
CA ARG A 92 10.84 -28.97 30.42
C ARG A 92 10.44 -27.51 30.69
N GLU A 93 11.29 -26.73 31.33
CA GLU A 93 11.04 -25.32 31.61
C GLU A 93 11.05 -24.49 30.31
N ASN A 94 12.01 -24.73 29.42
CA ASN A 94 12.08 -24.13 28.09
C ASN A 94 10.83 -24.42 27.26
N LEU A 95 10.36 -25.68 27.22
CA LEU A 95 9.11 -26.05 26.53
C LEU A 95 7.89 -25.34 27.10
N LYS A 96 7.83 -25.16 28.43
CA LYS A 96 6.75 -24.40 29.08
C LYS A 96 6.79 -22.93 28.66
N GLY A 97 7.99 -22.33 28.61
CA GLY A 97 8.21 -20.98 28.11
C GLY A 97 7.72 -20.83 26.66
N LEU A 98 8.19 -21.70 25.76
CA LEU A 98 7.82 -21.70 24.34
C LEU A 98 6.32 -21.91 24.12
N ARG A 99 5.66 -22.80 24.87
CA ARG A 99 4.19 -22.93 24.78
C ARG A 99 3.46 -21.66 25.19
N SER A 100 3.94 -20.98 26.25
CA SER A 100 3.33 -19.74 26.71
C SER A 100 3.49 -18.60 25.69
N THR A 101 4.64 -18.51 25.03
CA THR A 101 4.88 -17.49 23.99
C THR A 101 4.10 -17.79 22.72
N ALA A 102 4.05 -19.05 22.29
CA ALA A 102 3.24 -19.49 21.16
C ALA A 102 1.76 -19.15 21.36
N LYS A 103 1.22 -19.38 22.56
CA LYS A 103 -0.16 -19.00 22.90
C LYS A 103 -0.38 -17.49 22.80
N LYS A 104 0.50 -16.67 23.39
CA LYS A 104 0.41 -15.20 23.30
C LYS A 104 0.43 -14.70 21.85
N LEU A 105 1.29 -15.29 21.01
CA LEU A 105 1.37 -14.95 19.59
C LEU A 105 0.08 -15.33 18.86
N SER A 106 -0.48 -16.51 19.14
CA SER A 106 -1.77 -16.94 18.59
C SER A 106 -2.90 -15.99 18.96
N ASP A 107 -3.03 -15.64 20.24
CA ASP A 107 -4.07 -14.72 20.74
C ASP A 107 -3.92 -13.31 20.13
N THR A 108 -2.67 -12.87 19.93
CA THR A 108 -2.38 -11.58 19.28
C THR A 108 -2.74 -11.62 17.80
N ASN A 109 -2.41 -12.71 17.10
CA ASN A 109 -2.74 -12.88 15.69
C ASN A 109 -4.25 -12.89 15.45
N GLU A 110 -5.01 -13.59 16.30
CA GLU A 110 -6.49 -13.59 16.25
C GLU A 110 -7.06 -12.18 16.43
N ARG A 111 -6.55 -11.41 17.39
CA ARG A 111 -6.96 -10.01 17.61
C ARG A 111 -6.64 -9.13 16.39
N CYS A 112 -5.46 -9.30 15.79
CA CYS A 112 -5.08 -8.57 14.59
C CYS A 112 -6.00 -8.88 13.42
N LEU A 113 -6.31 -10.16 13.17
CA LEU A 113 -7.24 -10.59 12.12
C LEU A 113 -8.63 -9.97 12.31
N LYS A 114 -9.16 -9.99 13.53
CA LYS A 114 -10.44 -9.34 13.85
C LYS A 114 -10.41 -7.83 13.59
N THR A 115 -9.30 -7.17 13.96
CA THR A 115 -9.13 -5.73 13.72
C THR A 115 -9.08 -5.40 12.24
N ILE A 116 -8.44 -6.24 11.43
CA ILE A 116 -8.38 -6.10 9.97
C ILE A 116 -9.78 -6.21 9.37
N ASP A 117 -10.55 -7.24 9.74
CA ASP A 117 -11.94 -7.44 9.27
C ASP A 117 -12.85 -6.25 9.65
N ASP A 118 -12.74 -5.75 10.89
CA ASP A 118 -13.49 -4.56 11.31
C ASP A 118 -13.11 -3.30 10.52
N LYS A 119 -11.82 -3.13 10.20
CA LYS A 119 -11.33 -2.00 9.40
C LYS A 119 -11.75 -2.11 7.93
N GLU A 120 -11.76 -3.30 7.36
CA GLU A 120 -12.25 -3.56 6.01
C GLU A 120 -13.74 -3.21 5.88
N LYS A 121 -14.56 -3.61 6.86
CA LYS A 121 -15.98 -3.21 6.92
C LYS A 121 -16.15 -1.69 6.98
N GLN A 122 -15.40 -1.02 7.85
CA GLN A 122 -15.42 0.46 7.95
C GLN A 122 -15.02 1.14 6.64
N TYR A 123 -13.97 0.63 5.99
CA TYR A 123 -13.50 1.14 4.71
C TYR A 123 -14.57 1.01 3.62
N ASN A 124 -15.21 -0.15 3.51
CA ASN A 124 -16.25 -0.41 2.53
C ASN A 124 -17.47 0.51 2.71
N VAL A 125 -17.89 0.76 3.97
CA VAL A 125 -18.99 1.71 4.25
C VAL A 125 -18.61 3.14 3.82
N CYS A 126 -17.39 3.57 4.13
CA CYS A 126 -16.89 4.89 3.74
C CYS A 126 -16.83 5.04 2.21
N LEU A 127 -16.30 4.02 1.52
CA LEU A 127 -16.21 4.00 0.07
C LEU A 127 -17.59 4.07 -0.59
N ASN A 128 -18.55 3.27 -0.13
CA ASN A 128 -19.91 3.31 -0.66
C ASN A 128 -20.56 4.68 -0.47
N THR A 129 -20.42 5.28 0.73
CA THR A 129 -20.94 6.62 1.02
C THR A 129 -20.33 7.68 0.10
N PHE A 130 -19.02 7.59 -0.15
CA PHE A 130 -18.31 8.49 -1.05
C PHE A 130 -18.81 8.34 -2.49
N LEU A 131 -18.96 7.10 -2.98
CA LEU A 131 -19.45 6.82 -4.34
C LEU A 131 -20.89 7.30 -4.53
N GLU A 132 -21.78 7.05 -3.57
CA GLU A 132 -23.16 7.56 -3.59
C GLU A 132 -23.20 9.09 -3.66
N THR A 133 -22.39 9.76 -2.82
CA THR A 133 -22.31 11.23 -2.78
C THR A 133 -21.75 11.78 -4.09
N SER A 134 -20.70 11.18 -4.63
CA SER A 134 -20.08 11.57 -5.90
C SER A 134 -21.06 11.43 -7.06
N ASN A 135 -21.79 10.31 -7.14
CA ASN A 135 -22.81 10.08 -8.16
C ASN A 135 -23.95 11.10 -8.06
N LYS A 136 -24.40 11.43 -6.84
CA LYS A 136 -25.40 12.48 -6.62
C LYS A 136 -24.89 13.83 -7.12
N PHE A 137 -23.66 14.19 -6.77
CA PHE A 137 -23.06 15.46 -7.20
C PHE A 137 -22.92 15.54 -8.72
N ALA A 138 -22.50 14.44 -9.37
CA ALA A 138 -22.42 14.37 -10.83
C ALA A 138 -23.79 14.58 -11.50
N ASN A 139 -24.85 13.97 -10.97
CA ASN A 139 -26.22 14.17 -11.47
C ASN A 139 -26.69 15.61 -11.28
N ASP A 140 -26.43 16.21 -10.12
CA ASP A 140 -26.83 17.60 -9.83
C ASP A 140 -26.05 18.60 -10.69
N LYS A 141 -24.77 18.33 -10.97
CA LYS A 141 -23.97 19.12 -11.91
C LYS A 141 -24.61 19.16 -13.30
N VAL A 142 -25.00 18.02 -13.86
CA VAL A 142 -25.63 17.95 -15.19
C VAL A 142 -26.93 18.76 -15.22
N LYS A 143 -27.79 18.62 -14.20
CA LYS A 143 -29.03 19.42 -14.11
C LYS A 143 -28.76 20.92 -14.05
N LEU A 144 -27.75 21.35 -13.32
CA LEU A 144 -27.38 22.76 -13.24
C LEU A 144 -26.84 23.27 -14.58
N GLU A 145 -26.01 22.50 -15.28
CA GLU A 145 -25.52 22.85 -16.62
C GLU A 145 -26.68 23.00 -17.63
N GLU A 146 -27.67 22.10 -17.59
CA GLU A 146 -28.88 22.20 -18.40
C GLU A 146 -29.72 23.45 -18.07
N LEU A 147 -29.88 23.77 -16.78
CA LEU A 147 -30.59 24.98 -16.34
C LEU A 147 -29.89 26.26 -16.76
N ILE A 148 -28.55 26.32 -16.66
CA ILE A 148 -27.75 27.46 -17.13
C ILE A 148 -27.95 27.66 -18.63
N LYS A 149 -27.85 26.57 -19.42
CA LYS A 149 -28.05 26.63 -20.86
C LYS A 149 -29.46 27.13 -21.21
N LYS A 150 -30.49 26.57 -20.57
CA LYS A 150 -31.87 27.02 -20.77
C LYS A 150 -32.05 28.51 -20.44
N SER A 151 -31.49 28.98 -19.32
CA SER A 151 -31.56 30.39 -18.94
C SER A 151 -30.86 31.30 -19.95
N GLN A 152 -29.74 30.87 -20.53
CA GLN A 152 -29.05 31.63 -21.58
C GLN A 152 -29.89 31.71 -22.85
N ASP A 153 -30.47 30.59 -23.28
CA ASP A 153 -31.36 30.52 -24.43
C ASP A 153 -32.60 31.41 -24.23
N ASP A 154 -33.23 31.36 -23.05
CA ASP A 154 -34.38 32.19 -22.69
C ASP A 154 -34.02 33.69 -22.72
N CYS A 155 -32.84 34.07 -22.19
CA CYS A 155 -32.34 35.44 -22.22
C CYS A 155 -32.11 35.92 -23.66
N GLN A 156 -31.48 35.10 -24.51
CA GLN A 156 -31.27 35.42 -25.92
C GLN A 156 -32.60 35.61 -26.66
N GLN A 157 -33.59 34.75 -26.41
CA GLN A 157 -34.94 34.92 -26.98
C GLN A 157 -35.60 36.21 -26.51
N CYS A 158 -35.47 36.58 -25.23
CA CYS A 158 -35.98 37.84 -24.70
C CYS A 158 -35.33 39.05 -25.40
N VAL A 159 -34.01 39.03 -25.59
CA VAL A 159 -33.29 40.08 -26.33
C VAL A 159 -33.79 40.16 -27.78
N GLN A 160 -33.90 39.03 -28.49
CA GLN A 160 -34.43 39.02 -29.85
C GLN A 160 -35.86 39.57 -29.95
N ARG A 161 -36.74 39.21 -29.01
CA ARG A 161 -38.11 39.76 -28.94
C ARG A 161 -38.10 41.27 -28.70
N ALA A 162 -37.23 41.75 -27.81
CA ALA A 162 -37.10 43.18 -27.53
C ALA A 162 -36.62 43.96 -28.76
N VAL A 163 -35.55 43.50 -29.42
CA VAL A 163 -35.03 44.10 -30.68
C VAL A 163 -36.12 44.14 -31.74
N LYS A 164 -36.85 43.04 -31.94
CA LYS A 164 -37.95 42.99 -32.93
C LYS A 164 -39.07 44.00 -32.60
N ALA A 165 -39.41 44.13 -31.33
CA ALA A 165 -40.41 45.10 -30.88
C ALA A 165 -39.94 46.54 -31.09
N GLU A 166 -38.69 46.87 -30.74
CA GLU A 166 -38.10 48.19 -30.94
C GLU A 166 -38.06 48.57 -32.44
N VAL A 167 -37.61 47.65 -33.30
CA VAL A 167 -37.61 47.86 -34.76
C VAL A 167 -39.04 48.10 -35.28
N SER A 168 -40.03 47.34 -34.79
CA SER A 168 -41.42 47.51 -35.20
C SER A 168 -41.97 48.89 -34.81
N VAL A 169 -41.60 49.41 -33.63
CA VAL A 169 -41.98 50.76 -33.18
C VAL A 169 -41.32 51.83 -34.05
N LEU A 170 -40.01 51.72 -34.31
CA LEU A 170 -39.28 52.66 -35.16
C LEU A 170 -39.82 52.68 -36.60
N GLN A 171 -40.13 51.50 -37.16
CA GLN A 171 -40.73 51.36 -38.48
C GLN A 171 -42.11 52.03 -38.54
N ASN A 172 -42.95 51.83 -37.53
CA ASN A 172 -44.25 52.49 -37.46
C ASN A 172 -44.15 54.02 -37.36
N TRP A 173 -43.19 54.53 -36.58
CA TRP A 173 -42.92 55.97 -36.49
C TRP A 173 -42.40 56.53 -37.81
N LYS A 174 -41.48 55.83 -38.48
CA LYS A 174 -40.99 56.19 -39.81
C LYS A 174 -42.15 56.32 -40.79
N GLU A 175 -42.98 55.28 -40.91
CA GLU A 175 -44.14 55.26 -41.81
C GLU A 175 -45.12 56.40 -41.50
N THR A 176 -45.38 56.66 -40.22
CA THR A 176 -46.28 57.73 -39.79
C THR A 176 -45.76 59.12 -40.17
N GLU A 177 -44.47 59.40 -39.93
CA GLU A 177 -43.88 60.71 -40.26
C GLU A 177 -43.69 60.90 -41.77
N VAL A 178 -43.28 59.86 -42.49
CA VAL A 178 -43.20 59.85 -43.96
C VAL A 178 -44.57 60.16 -44.57
N TRP A 179 -45.63 59.49 -44.10
CA TRP A 179 -46.98 59.73 -44.61
C TRP A 179 -47.45 61.18 -44.38
N LYS A 180 -47.16 61.77 -43.21
CA LYS A 180 -47.47 63.20 -42.93
C LYS A 180 -46.73 64.15 -43.87
N LEU A 181 -45.45 63.93 -44.09
CA LEU A 181 -44.62 64.75 -44.98
C LEU A 181 -45.06 64.60 -46.45
N GLN A 182 -45.33 63.39 -46.91
CA GLN A 182 -45.88 63.12 -48.24
C GLN A 182 -47.23 63.79 -48.46
N GLY A 183 -48.13 63.75 -47.47
CA GLY A 183 -49.41 64.47 -47.51
C GLY A 183 -49.22 65.99 -47.63
N THR A 184 -48.23 66.53 -46.93
CA THR A 184 -47.87 67.96 -47.00
C THR A 184 -47.30 68.33 -48.38
N ILE A 185 -46.43 67.49 -48.94
CA ILE A 185 -45.88 67.64 -50.30
C ILE A 185 -47.02 67.62 -51.32
N ALA A 186 -47.90 66.61 -51.28
CA ALA A 186 -49.01 66.49 -52.23
C ALA A 186 -49.95 67.71 -52.18
N LYS A 187 -50.23 68.24 -50.98
CA LYS A 187 -51.01 69.47 -50.79
C LYS A 187 -50.31 70.69 -51.39
N ALA A 188 -49.02 70.86 -51.11
CA ALA A 188 -48.23 71.97 -51.65
C ALA A 188 -48.06 71.87 -53.18
N GLU A 189 -47.89 70.69 -53.75
CA GLU A 189 -47.86 70.47 -55.20
C GLU A 189 -49.23 70.74 -55.86
N GLY A 190 -50.33 70.44 -55.16
CA GLY A 190 -51.68 70.84 -55.57
C GLY A 190 -51.84 72.36 -55.62
N ASN A 191 -51.46 73.05 -54.55
CA ASN A 191 -51.49 74.52 -54.48
C ASN A 191 -50.62 75.16 -55.57
N LEU A 192 -49.41 74.64 -55.78
CA LEU A 192 -48.48 75.12 -56.80
C LEU A 192 -49.07 74.96 -58.21
N ARG A 193 -49.76 73.85 -58.50
CA ARG A 193 -50.47 73.65 -59.78
C ARG A 193 -51.56 74.68 -60.00
N VAL A 194 -52.36 74.98 -58.97
CA VAL A 194 -53.42 76.01 -59.04
C VAL A 194 -52.80 77.39 -59.29
N LEU A 195 -51.78 77.78 -58.52
CA LEU A 195 -51.11 79.07 -58.68
C LEU A 195 -50.46 79.23 -60.07
N LYS A 196 -49.81 78.19 -60.58
CA LYS A 196 -49.23 78.17 -61.93
C LYS A 196 -50.30 78.34 -63.03
N ALA A 197 -51.48 77.73 -62.86
CA ALA A 197 -52.60 77.90 -63.78
C ALA A 197 -53.20 79.33 -63.74
N LEU A 198 -53.34 79.93 -62.56
CA LEU A 198 -53.84 81.31 -62.43
C LEU A 198 -52.84 82.36 -62.96
N SER A 199 -51.54 82.10 -62.84
CA SER A 199 -50.46 82.97 -63.32
C SER A 199 -50.38 83.05 -64.85
N SER A 200 -51.09 82.18 -65.59
CA SER A 200 -51.22 82.27 -67.05
C SER A 200 -52.19 83.37 -67.53
N SER A 201 -52.87 84.06 -66.61
CA SER A 201 -53.72 85.23 -66.91
C SER A 201 -52.95 86.55 -66.72
N ALA A 202 -52.99 87.44 -67.72
CA ALA A 202 -52.05 88.57 -67.85
C ALA A 202 -52.12 89.68 -66.77
N SER A 203 -53.15 89.71 -65.91
CA SER A 203 -53.36 90.82 -64.96
C SER A 203 -52.77 90.62 -63.56
N ALA A 204 -52.38 89.39 -63.17
CA ALA A 204 -51.94 89.05 -61.80
C ALA A 204 -50.51 88.50 -61.70
N ALA A 205 -49.74 88.53 -62.80
CA ALA A 205 -48.48 87.80 -62.96
C ALA A 205 -47.34 88.11 -61.94
N PRO A 206 -47.07 89.36 -61.51
CA PRO A 206 -45.94 89.64 -60.62
C PRO A 206 -46.13 89.14 -59.18
N VAL A 207 -47.35 89.28 -58.64
CA VAL A 207 -47.69 88.87 -57.26
C VAL A 207 -47.78 87.34 -57.15
N LEU A 208 -48.35 86.70 -58.18
CA LEU A 208 -48.44 85.24 -58.25
C LEU A 208 -47.06 84.58 -58.41
N LYS A 209 -46.09 85.23 -59.06
CA LYS A 209 -44.73 84.71 -59.22
C LYS A 209 -43.99 84.57 -57.88
N SER A 210 -44.08 85.59 -57.01
CA SER A 210 -43.49 85.51 -55.67
C SER A 210 -44.11 84.40 -54.81
N GLN A 211 -45.43 84.20 -54.92
CA GLN A 211 -46.10 83.08 -54.23
C GLN A 211 -45.64 81.73 -54.78
N ILE A 212 -45.56 81.55 -56.10
CA ILE A 212 -45.05 80.33 -56.73
C ILE A 212 -43.63 80.01 -56.22
N ASP A 213 -42.73 80.99 -56.19
CA ASP A 213 -41.35 80.80 -55.73
C ASP A 213 -41.31 80.42 -54.24
N SER A 214 -42.17 81.02 -53.41
CA SER A 214 -42.29 80.65 -51.98
C SER A 214 -42.79 79.22 -51.75
N TRP A 215 -43.76 78.76 -52.56
CA TRP A 215 -44.25 77.39 -52.53
C TRP A 215 -43.23 76.38 -53.07
N GLU A 216 -42.40 76.76 -54.06
CA GLU A 216 -41.29 75.93 -54.55
C GLU A 216 -40.18 75.76 -53.51
N ILE A 217 -39.82 76.83 -52.79
CA ILE A 217 -38.88 76.76 -51.66
C ILE A 217 -39.46 75.90 -50.54
N PHE A 218 -40.73 76.10 -50.18
CA PHE A 218 -41.43 75.28 -49.18
C PHE A 218 -41.39 73.80 -49.57
N LEU A 219 -41.74 73.46 -50.81
CA LEU A 219 -41.69 72.10 -51.33
C LEU A 219 -40.29 71.49 -51.27
N SER A 220 -39.26 72.25 -51.66
CA SER A 220 -37.87 71.81 -51.57
C SER A 220 -37.47 71.50 -50.13
N ASN A 221 -37.89 72.34 -49.18
CA ASN A 221 -37.59 72.15 -47.77
C ASN A 221 -38.29 70.92 -47.17
N VAL A 222 -39.58 70.72 -47.47
CA VAL A 222 -40.33 69.54 -47.00
C VAL A 222 -39.79 68.24 -47.64
N LYS A 223 -39.36 68.27 -48.91
CA LYS A 223 -38.69 67.12 -49.56
C LYS A 223 -37.35 66.78 -48.91
N LYS A 224 -36.52 67.78 -48.57
CA LYS A 224 -35.28 67.56 -47.81
C LYS A 224 -35.54 67.00 -46.40
N GLN A 225 -36.60 67.47 -45.74
CA GLN A 225 -36.99 66.92 -44.44
C GLN A 225 -37.45 65.47 -44.55
N LEU A 226 -38.16 65.10 -45.61
CA LEU A 226 -38.56 63.71 -45.87
C LEU A 226 -37.33 62.78 -45.97
N GLU A 227 -36.35 63.14 -46.80
CA GLU A 227 -35.10 62.38 -46.96
C GLU A 227 -34.34 62.24 -45.63
N LYS A 228 -34.26 63.32 -44.85
CA LYS A 228 -33.63 63.32 -43.52
C LYS A 228 -34.33 62.37 -42.55
N VAL A 229 -35.67 62.43 -42.48
CA VAL A 229 -36.47 61.58 -41.60
C VAL A 229 -36.32 60.09 -41.97
N GLU A 230 -36.34 59.77 -43.26
CA GLU A 230 -36.13 58.40 -43.72
C GLU A 230 -34.75 57.86 -43.36
N ALA A 231 -33.69 58.66 -43.57
CA ALA A 231 -32.32 58.28 -43.26
C ALA A 231 -32.11 58.09 -41.74
N GLU A 232 -32.59 59.01 -40.91
CA GLU A 232 -32.41 58.92 -39.45
C GLU A 232 -33.17 57.75 -38.82
N TYR A 233 -34.36 57.42 -39.31
CA TYR A 233 -35.08 56.23 -38.83
C TYR A 233 -34.42 54.94 -39.31
N GLU A 234 -33.88 54.89 -40.54
CA GLU A 234 -33.15 53.72 -41.03
C GLU A 234 -31.88 53.46 -40.22
N GLU A 235 -31.10 54.52 -39.94
CA GLU A 235 -29.91 54.43 -39.09
C GLU A 235 -30.26 53.92 -37.68
N LYS A 236 -31.33 54.45 -37.06
CA LYS A 236 -31.79 53.98 -35.75
C LYS A 236 -32.22 52.51 -35.77
N ILE A 237 -32.88 52.06 -36.83
CA ILE A 237 -33.27 50.65 -37.00
C ILE A 237 -32.02 49.77 -37.10
N GLU A 238 -31.03 50.17 -37.89
CA GLU A 238 -29.77 49.45 -38.03
C GLU A 238 -29.00 49.40 -36.71
N GLN A 239 -28.93 50.51 -35.96
CA GLN A 239 -28.32 50.55 -34.63
C GLN A 239 -28.97 49.55 -33.66
N VAL A 240 -30.31 49.48 -33.62
CA VAL A 240 -31.04 48.53 -32.79
C VAL A 240 -30.77 47.09 -33.21
N GLN A 241 -30.76 46.79 -34.51
CA GLN A 241 -30.44 45.47 -35.03
C GLN A 241 -29.00 45.04 -34.69
N ASN A 242 -28.08 46.00 -34.63
CA ASN A 242 -26.69 45.81 -34.22
C ASN A 242 -26.49 45.76 -32.69
N GLY A 243 -27.58 45.83 -31.91
CA GLY A 243 -27.56 45.64 -30.46
C GLY A 243 -27.43 46.92 -29.63
N ALA A 244 -27.59 48.10 -30.24
CA ALA A 244 -27.72 49.35 -29.49
C ALA A 244 -29.02 49.33 -28.66
N GLN A 245 -28.92 49.76 -27.40
CA GLN A 245 -30.04 49.77 -26.46
C GLN A 245 -30.61 51.18 -26.33
N LYS A 246 -31.92 51.28 -26.02
CA LYS A 246 -32.62 52.55 -25.74
C LYS A 246 -32.62 53.52 -26.94
N CYS A 247 -32.69 53.00 -28.16
CA CYS A 247 -32.73 53.83 -29.38
C CYS A 247 -34.12 54.40 -29.69
N LEU A 248 -35.13 54.13 -28.84
CA LEU A 248 -36.49 54.65 -28.97
C LEU A 248 -36.56 56.16 -28.70
N SER A 249 -36.18 56.94 -29.70
CA SER A 249 -36.35 58.39 -29.75
C SER A 249 -36.99 58.78 -31.08
N LYS A 250 -38.03 59.63 -31.03
CA LYS A 250 -38.64 60.17 -32.26
C LYS A 250 -37.67 61.11 -32.97
N VAL A 251 -37.68 61.08 -34.29
CA VAL A 251 -36.98 62.08 -35.11
C VAL A 251 -37.72 63.41 -35.02
N GLU A 252 -37.00 64.49 -34.75
CA GLU A 252 -37.57 65.83 -34.66
C GLU A 252 -37.81 66.39 -36.08
N THR A 253 -39.07 66.61 -36.42
CA THR A 253 -39.47 67.31 -37.65
C THR A 253 -39.64 68.80 -37.36
N VAL A 254 -38.94 69.67 -38.09
CA VAL A 254 -39.13 71.12 -37.97
C VAL A 254 -40.40 71.52 -38.72
N ALA A 255 -41.40 72.05 -38.02
CA ALA A 255 -42.61 72.55 -38.65
C ALA A 255 -42.28 73.69 -39.63
N VAL A 256 -42.37 73.40 -40.93
CA VAL A 256 -42.22 74.42 -41.97
C VAL A 256 -43.57 75.13 -42.10
N PRO A 257 -43.67 76.45 -41.85
CA PRO A 257 -44.92 77.18 -42.03
C PRO A 257 -45.28 77.18 -43.51
N ALA A 258 -46.54 76.87 -43.83
CA ALA A 258 -47.04 77.01 -45.18
C ALA A 258 -47.08 78.52 -45.56
N PRO A 259 -46.65 78.90 -46.77
CA PRO A 259 -46.75 80.27 -47.29
C PRO A 259 -48.20 80.80 -47.42
#